data_AF-A0A9E5IDZ5-F1
#
_entry.id   AF-A0A9E5IDZ5-F1
#
_cell.length_a   1.000
_cell.length_b   1.000
_cell.length_c   1.000
_cell.angle_alpha   90.00
_cell.angle_beta   90.00
_cell.angle_gamma   90.00
#
_symmetry.space_group_name_H-M   'P 1'
#
loop_
_entity.id
_entity.type
_entity.pdbx_description
1 polymer ?
#
loop_
_entity_poly.entity_id
_entity_poly.type
_entity_poly.pdbx_seq_one_letter_code
_entity_poly.pdbx_strand_id
1 'polypeptide(L)' 'MIIHLVDGTYELYRQFYGQLGRHTEERENAGVIGVLSSTLQLIEDGATHIGVATDHVIESFRNDLWAGYKTSEGMEPEI' A
#
# COMPACT_ATOMS: atom_id res chain seq x y z
N MET A 1 -6.85 -5.74 -23.90
CA MET A 1 -7.22 -5.83 -22.47
C MET A 1 -6.14 -5.14 -21.67
N ILE A 2 -6.50 -4.18 -20.81
CA ILE A 2 -5.57 -3.45 -19.94
C ILE A 2 -5.81 -3.92 -18.51
N ILE A 3 -4.73 -4.27 -17.79
CA ILE A 3 -4.77 -4.64 -16.38
C ILE A 3 -4.06 -3.55 -15.59
N HIS A 4 -4.74 -2.98 -14.60
CA HIS A 4 -4.15 -2.04 -13.65
C HIS A 4 -3.64 -2.84 -12.45
N LEU A 5 -2.33 -2.89 -12.26
CA LEU A 5 -1.72 -3.48 -11.08
C LEU A 5 -1.33 -2.37 -10.10
N VAL A 6 -1.96 -2.38 -8.93
CA VAL A 6 -1.76 -1.39 -7.87
C VAL A 6 -0.88 -2.01 -6.79
N ASP A 7 0.16 -1.29 -6.37
CA ASP A 7 0.93 -1.59 -5.17
C ASP A 7 0.14 -1.10 -3.95
N GLY A 8 -0.62 -2.00 -3.33
CA GLY A 8 -1.56 -1.69 -2.25
C GLY A 8 -0.86 -1.28 -0.95
N THR A 9 0.25 -1.92 -0.61
CA THR A 9 1.01 -1.58 0.60
C THR A 9 1.58 -0.17 0.47
N TYR A 10 2.21 0.14 -0.66
CA TYR A 10 2.73 1.49 -0.91
C TYR A 10 1.61 2.53 -0.96
N GLU A 11 0.50 2.25 -1.66
CA GLU A 11 -0.61 3.21 -1.79
C GLU A 11 -1.25 3.51 -0.43
N LEU A 12 -1.40 2.52 0.45
CA LEU A 12 -1.93 2.76 1.80
C LEU A 12 -1.03 3.71 2.60
N TYR A 13 0.28 3.47 2.59
CA TYR A 13 1.27 4.36 3.22
C TYR A 13 1.24 5.76 2.60
N ARG A 14 1.29 5.87 1.28
CA ARG A 14 1.31 7.15 0.56
C ARG A 14 0.08 7.99 0.87
N GLN A 15 -1.10 7.37 0.89
CA GLN A 15 -2.35 8.06 1.19
C GLN A 15 -2.40 8.46 2.67
N PHE A 16 -2.04 7.58 3.61
CA PHE A 16 -2.03 7.91 5.04
C PHE A 16 -1.14 9.12 5.34
N TYR A 17 0.14 9.06 4.97
CA TYR A 17 1.09 10.14 5.24
C TYR A 17 0.83 11.40 4.41
N GLY A 18 0.27 11.27 3.21
CA GLY A 18 -0.15 12.41 2.39
C GLY A 18 -1.32 13.21 2.99
N GLN A 19 -2.15 12.58 3.84
CA GLN A 19 -3.29 13.23 4.50
C GLN A 19 -2.94 13.80 5.87
N LEU A 20 -1.91 13.28 6.56
CA LEU A 20 -1.47 13.79 7.88
C LEU A 20 -1.13 15.30 7.86
N GLY A 21 -0.63 15.83 6.74
CA GLY A 21 -0.35 17.27 6.61
C GLY A 21 -1.56 18.16 6.33
N ARG A 22 -2.75 17.58 6.07
CA ARG A 22 -3.95 18.31 5.61
C ARG A 22 -5.06 18.41 6.65
N HIS A 23 -5.01 17.61 7.70
CA HIS A 23 -6.08 17.54 8.70
C HIS A 23 -5.53 17.71 10.12
N THR A 24 -6.17 18.58 10.89
CA THR A 24 -5.87 18.81 12.32
C THR A 24 -6.44 17.72 13.22
N GLU A 25 -7.34 16.87 12.72
CA GLU A 25 -7.87 15.69 13.40
C GLU A 25 -7.30 14.43 12.75
N GLU A 26 -6.71 13.55 13.57
CA GLU A 26 -6.27 12.23 13.14
C GLU A 26 -7.47 11.41 12.68
N ARG A 27 -7.59 11.21 11.36
CA ARG A 27 -8.50 10.24 10.79
C ARG A 27 -7.75 8.93 10.62
N GLU A 28 -7.88 8.03 11.58
CA GLU A 28 -7.26 6.69 11.57
C GLU A 28 -7.45 5.96 10.22
N ASN A 29 -8.60 6.17 9.56
CA ASN A 29 -8.94 5.55 8.29
C ASN A 29 -8.57 6.37 7.04
N ALA A 30 -7.83 7.47 7.16
CA ALA A 30 -7.54 8.36 6.03
C ALA A 30 -6.82 7.65 4.87
N GLY A 31 -5.86 6.77 5.17
CA GLY A 31 -5.16 5.98 4.17
C GLY A 31 -6.11 5.06 3.40
N VAL A 32 -6.97 4.33 4.12
CA VAL A 32 -7.97 3.42 3.54
C VAL A 32 -8.93 4.18 2.62
N ILE A 33 -9.47 5.31 3.09
CA ILE A 33 -10.37 6.16 2.29
C ILE A 33 -9.68 6.64 1.02
N GLY A 34 -8.40 7.02 1.10
CA GLY A 34 -7.62 7.47 -0.05
C GLY A 34 -7.44 6.38 -1.11
N VAL A 35 -7.07 5.17 -0.69
CA VAL A 35 -6.89 4.01 -1.60
C VAL A 35 -8.20 3.60 -2.26
N LEU A 36 -9.30 3.56 -1.49
CA LEU A 36 -10.62 3.23 -2.04
C LEU A 36 -11.07 4.30 -3.05
N SER A 37 -10.89 5.58 -2.73
CA SER A 37 -11.24 6.69 -3.62
C SER A 37 -10.46 6.63 -4.94
N SER A 38 -9.14 6.39 -4.90
CA SER A 38 -8.34 6.29 -6.12
C SER A 38 -8.66 5.04 -6.95
N THR A 39 -9.00 3.92 -6.30
CA THR A 39 -9.44 2.70 -6.99
C THR A 39 -10.80 2.88 -7.65
N LEU A 40 -11.74 3.55 -6.97
CA LEU A 40 -13.04 3.92 -7.53
C LEU A 40 -12.88 4.80 -8.77
N GLN A 41 -11.98 5.80 -8.73
CA GLN A 41 -11.70 6.64 -9.89
C GLN A 41 -11.23 5.81 -11.10
N LEU A 42 -10.35 4.82 -10.90
CA LEU A 42 -9.92 3.94 -12.00
C LEU A 42 -11.11 3.20 -12.63
N ILE A 43 -12.05 2.73 -11.81
CA ILE A 43 -13.27 2.05 -12.28
C ILE A 43 -14.17 3.02 -13.05
N GLU A 44 -14.39 4.23 -12.51
CA GLU A 44 -15.17 5.29 -13.17
C GLU A 44 -14.56 5.70 -14.51
N ASP A 45 -13.23 5.71 -14.62
CA ASP A 45 -12.48 5.99 -15.84
C ASP A 45 -12.48 4.80 -16.83
N GLY A 46 -13.16 3.71 -16.50
CA GLY A 46 -13.39 2.57 -17.39
C GLY A 46 -12.45 1.38 -17.20
N ALA A 47 -11.68 1.31 -16.12
CA ALA A 47 -10.89 0.14 -15.80
C ALA A 47 -11.81 -1.07 -15.56
N THR A 48 -11.49 -2.19 -16.23
CA THR A 48 -12.26 -3.44 -16.15
C THR A 48 -11.53 -4.56 -15.43
N HIS A 49 -10.21 -4.45 -15.29
CA HIS A 49 -9.35 -5.45 -14.65
C HIS A 49 -8.36 -4.72 -13.75
N ILE A 50 -8.56 -4.85 -12.44
CA ILE A 50 -7.71 -4.25 -11.41
C ILE A 50 -7.23 -5.36 -10.49
N GLY A 51 -5.92 -5.44 -10.29
CA GLY A 51 -5.30 -6.25 -9.25
C GLY A 51 -4.62 -5.35 -8.24
N VAL A 52 -4.85 -5.59 -6.95
CA VAL A 52 -4.16 -4.89 -5.85
C VAL A 52 -3.25 -5.91 -5.17
N ALA A 53 -1.94 -5.67 -5.21
CA ALA A 53 -0.94 -6.53 -4.58
C ALA A 53 -0.51 -5.92 -3.25
N THR A 54 -0.44 -6.73 -2.20
CA THR A 54 0.05 -6.33 -0.88
C THR A 54 1.20 -7.22 -0.47
N ASP A 55 2.16 -6.65 0.22
CA ASP A 55 3.23 -7.41 0.86
C ASP A 55 2.65 -8.23 2.03
N HIS A 56 2.95 -9.53 2.07
CA HIS A 56 2.62 -10.40 3.20
C HIS A 56 3.78 -10.48 4.19
N VAL A 57 5.03 -10.40 3.73
CA VAL A 57 6.22 -10.41 4.57
C VAL A 57 7.21 -9.37 4.05
N ILE A 58 8.04 -8.83 4.94
CA ILE A 58 9.08 -7.86 4.59
C ILE A 58 10.22 -8.54 3.83
N GLU A 59 10.59 -9.74 4.28
CA GLU A 59 11.70 -10.50 3.73
C GLU A 59 11.35 -11.06 2.35
N SER A 60 12.36 -11.15 1.49
CA SER A 60 12.23 -11.67 0.14
C SER A 60 13.51 -12.41 -0.26
N PHE A 61 13.53 -12.99 -1.46
CA PHE A 61 14.74 -13.60 -2.04
C PHE A 61 15.96 -12.65 -2.03
N ARG A 62 15.73 -11.33 -1.93
CA ARG A 62 16.79 -10.32 -1.86
C ARG A 62 17.64 -10.45 -0.59
N ASN A 63 17.08 -10.99 0.48
CA ASN A 63 17.80 -11.20 1.73
C ASN A 63 18.93 -12.23 1.57
N ASP A 64 18.78 -13.21 0.68
CA ASP A 64 19.84 -14.18 0.34
C ASP A 64 20.94 -13.58 -0.54
N LEU A 65 20.62 -12.53 -1.28
CA LEU A 65 21.53 -11.87 -2.23
C LEU A 65 22.32 -10.72 -1.60
N TRP A 66 21.72 -10.02 -0.64
CA TRP A 66 22.30 -8.82 -0.03
C TRP A 66 22.13 -8.81 1.49
N ALA A 67 23.26 -8.94 2.19
CA ALA A 67 23.30 -8.86 3.66
C ALA A 67 22.74 -7.50 4.15
N GLY A 68 21.80 -7.56 5.09
CA GLY A 68 21.20 -6.36 5.72
C GLY A 68 20.07 -5.70 4.92
N TYR A 69 19.63 -6.27 3.79
CA TYR A 69 18.49 -5.73 3.06
C TYR A 69 17.18 -5.97 3.81
N LYS A 70 16.53 -4.89 4.31
CA LYS A 70 15.17 -4.88 4.90
C LYS A 70 14.87 -6.15 5.74
N THR A 71 15.45 -6.22 6.94
CA THR A 71 15.19 -7.32 7.87
C THR A 71 13.84 -7.13 8.56
N SER A 72 13.22 -8.23 9.00
CA SER A 72 12.05 -8.19 9.89
C SER A 72 12.43 -7.95 11.36
N GLU A 73 13.68 -7.59 11.65
CA GLU A 73 14.20 -7.44 13.01
C GLU A 73 13.51 -6.26 13.72
N GLY A 74 12.97 -6.51 14.91
CA GLY A 74 12.26 -5.50 15.70
C GLY A 74 10.80 -5.27 15.28
N MET A 75 10.29 -6.04 14.32
CA MET A 75 8.86 -6.06 14.02
C MET A 75 8.10 -6.93 15.05
N GLU A 76 6.92 -6.48 15.44
CA GLU A 76 5.98 -7.29 16.21
C GLU A 76 5.56 -8.53 15.41
N PRO A 77 5.31 -9.68 16.06
CA PRO A 77 4.82 -10.87 15.36
C PRO A 77 3.47 -10.59 14.68
N GLU A 78 3.25 -11.18 13.50
CA GLU A 78 1.95 -11.12 12.81
C GLU A 78 0.82 -11.54 13.75
N ILE A 79 -0.27 -10.78 13.74
CA ILE A 79 -1.49 -10.99 14.55
C ILE A 79 -2.44 -11.94 13.82
#